data_AF-A0A843GDW7-F1
#
_entry.id   AF-A0A843GDW7-F1
#
_cell.length_a   1.000
_cell.length_b   1.000
_cell.length_c   1.000
_cell.angle_alpha   90.00
_cell.angle_beta   90.00
_cell.angle_gamma   90.00
#
_symmetry.space_group_name_H-M   'P 1'
#
loop_
_entity.id
_entity.type
_entity.pdbx_description
1 polymer ?
#
loop_
_entity_poly.entity_id
_entity_poly.type
_entity_poly.pdbx_seq_one_letter_code
_entity_poly.pdbx_strand_id
1 'polypeptide(L)' 'IFYRNAINIGLPVVVADIEADDGDILSVDLEKGIIVNETKNIEVEFQAFEEFMINILSDGGLVKHYLKEKE' A
#
# COMPACT_ATOMS: atom_id res chain seq x y z
N ILE A 1 1.33 6.40 15.06
CA ILE A 1 2.70 5.81 15.20
C ILE A 1 2.86 4.61 14.27
N PHE A 2 1.96 3.62 14.30
CA PHE A 2 2.02 2.42 13.44
C PHE A 2 2.17 2.72 11.93
N TYR A 3 1.25 3.51 11.35
CA TYR A 3 1.26 3.86 9.92
C TYR A 3 2.64 4.40 9.45
N ARG A 4 3.15 5.44 10.13
CA ARG A 4 4.46 6.02 9.84
C ARG A 4 5.60 4.99 9.95
N ASN A 5 5.58 4.14 10.98
CA ASN A 5 6.63 3.15 11.17
C ASN A 5 6.61 2.06 10.08
N ALA A 6 5.43 1.65 9.63
CA ALA A 6 5.26 0.68 8.55
C ALA A 6 5.85 1.22 7.23
N ILE A 7 5.48 2.44 6.85
CA ILE A 7 6.03 3.09 5.64
C ILE A 7 7.56 3.24 5.73
N ASN A 8 8.10 3.61 6.91
CA ASN A 8 9.54 3.77 7.09
C ASN A 8 10.34 2.48 6.81
N ILE A 9 9.76 1.31 7.06
CA ILE A 9 10.39 0.00 6.80
C ILE A 9 9.99 -0.61 5.45
N GLY A 10 9.21 0.10 4.63
CA GLY A 10 8.76 -0.39 3.33
C GLY A 10 7.53 -1.30 3.38
N LEU A 11 6.78 -1.29 4.47
CA LEU A 11 5.52 -2.05 4.59
C LEU A 11 4.34 -1.17 4.16
N PRO A 12 3.64 -1.48 3.05
CA PRO A 12 2.45 -0.75 2.64
C PRO A 12 1.30 -1.00 3.63
N VAL A 13 0.61 0.06 4.02
CA VAL A 13 -0.57 0.02 4.90
C VAL A 13 -1.65 0.89 4.29
N VAL A 14 -2.82 0.30 4.05
CA VAL A 14 -4.00 1.00 3.49
C VAL A 14 -5.14 0.94 4.49
N VAL A 15 -6.06 1.91 4.40
CA VAL A 15 -7.30 1.94 5.18
C VAL A 15 -8.45 1.93 4.20
N ALA A 16 -9.27 0.88 4.22
CA ALA A 16 -10.42 0.71 3.37
C ALA A 16 -11.52 -0.03 4.15
N ASP A 17 -12.78 0.27 3.82
CA ASP A 17 -13.93 -0.47 4.33
C ASP A 17 -14.31 -1.54 3.30
N ILE A 18 -13.84 -2.77 3.50
CA ILE A 18 -14.04 -3.90 2.58
C ILE A 18 -14.49 -5.13 3.36
N GLU A 19 -15.46 -5.86 2.81
CA GLU A 19 -15.82 -7.17 3.30
C GLU A 19 -14.84 -8.22 2.78
N ALA A 20 -14.04 -8.79 3.69
CA ALA A 20 -13.10 -9.86 3.41
C ALA A 20 -13.15 -10.92 4.51
N ASP A 21 -13.21 -12.19 4.11
CA ASP A 21 -13.15 -13.35 5.01
C ASP A 21 -11.78 -14.06 4.91
N ASP A 22 -11.49 -14.93 5.86
CA ASP A 22 -10.28 -15.76 5.81
C ASP A 22 -10.28 -16.65 4.56
N GLY A 23 -9.19 -16.60 3.80
CA GLY A 23 -9.04 -17.30 2.51
C GLY A 23 -9.51 -16.52 1.28
N ASP A 24 -10.06 -15.31 1.42
CA ASP A 24 -10.39 -14.46 0.27
C ASP A 24 -9.13 -13.97 -0.47
N ILE A 25 -9.26 -13.82 -1.79
CA ILE A 25 -8.22 -13.28 -2.65
C ILE A 25 -8.50 -11.79 -2.86
N LEU A 26 -7.56 -10.96 -2.39
CA LEU A 26 -7.62 -9.51 -2.54
C LEU A 26 -6.53 -9.03 -3.48
N SER A 27 -6.93 -8.22 -4.46
CA SER A 27 -6.04 -7.47 -5.34
C SER A 27 -6.06 -6.00 -4.94
N VAL A 28 -4.88 -5.40 -4.76
CA VAL A 28 -4.73 -4.01 -4.29
C VAL A 28 -3.91 -3.22 -5.29
N ASP A 29 -4.48 -2.13 -5.80
CA ASP A 29 -3.78 -1.14 -6.62
C ASP A 29 -3.54 0.12 -5.78
N LEU A 30 -2.29 0.29 -5.33
CA LEU A 30 -1.87 1.41 -4.49
C LEU A 30 -1.83 2.74 -5.26
N GLU A 31 -1.61 2.71 -6.57
CA GLU A 31 -1.57 3.90 -7.44
C GLU A 31 -2.96 4.43 -7.72
N LYS A 32 -3.91 3.53 -8.02
CA LYS A 32 -5.30 3.90 -8.28
C LYS A 32 -6.11 4.08 -7.00
N GLY A 33 -5.65 3.51 -5.89
CA GLY A 33 -6.42 3.50 -4.64
C GLY A 33 -7.62 2.55 -4.72
N ILE A 34 -7.46 1.37 -5.32
CA ILE A 34 -8.55 0.40 -5.52
C ILE A 34 -8.20 -0.93 -4.85
N ILE A 35 -9.14 -1.50 -4.10
CA ILE A 35 -9.07 -2.88 -3.61
C ILE A 35 -10.21 -3.68 -4.21
N VAL A 36 -9.88 -4.83 -4.78
CA VAL A 36 -10.84 -5.79 -5.33
C VAL A 36 -10.78 -7.07 -4.51
N ASN A 37 -11.91 -7.48 -3.93
CA ASN A 37 -12.10 -8.84 -3.46
C ASN A 37 -12.56 -9.69 -4.64
N GLU A 38 -11.64 -10.49 -5.19
CA GLU A 38 -11.89 -11.31 -6.38
C GLU A 38 -12.85 -12.47 -6.08
N THR A 39 -12.85 -12.99 -4.84
CA THR A 39 -13.74 -14.07 -4.43
C THR A 39 -15.20 -13.60 -4.40
N LYS A 40 -15.43 -12.39 -3.89
CA LYS A 40 -16.77 -11.83 -3.69
C LYS A 40 -17.24 -10.90 -4.80
N ASN A 41 -16.36 -10.57 -5.75
CA ASN A 41 -16.59 -9.57 -6.80
C ASN A 41 -17.02 -8.21 -6.23
N ILE A 42 -16.33 -7.78 -5.17
CA ILE A 42 -16.55 -6.47 -4.51
C ILE A 42 -15.33 -5.61 -4.79
N GLU A 43 -15.56 -4.35 -5.16
CA GLU A 43 -14.53 -3.34 -5.37
C GLU A 43 -14.79 -2.16 -4.45
N VAL A 44 -13.73 -1.66 -3.81
CA VAL A 44 -13.78 -0.47 -2.96
C VAL A 44 -12.62 0.45 -3.28
N GLU A 45 -12.88 1.75 -3.13
CA GLU A 45 -11.86 2.79 -3.26
C GLU A 45 -11.29 3.16 -1.90
N PHE A 46 -10.01 3.50 -1.88
CA PHE A 46 -9.31 4.09 -0.75
C PHE A 46 -8.43 5.23 -1.22
N GLN A 47 -7.82 5.95 -0.27
CA GLN A 47 -6.89 7.02 -0.60
C GLN A 47 -5.66 6.46 -1.31
N ALA A 48 -5.55 6.75 -2.61
CA ALA A 48 -4.38 6.42 -3.43
C ALA A 48 -3.09 6.96 -2.81
N PHE A 49 -2.00 6.23 -3.03
CA PHE A 49 -0.70 6.64 -2.54
C PHE A 49 -0.14 7.75 -3.43
N GLU A 50 0.38 8.81 -2.80
CA GLU A 50 1.15 9.81 -3.52
C GLU A 50 2.42 9.19 -4.10
N GLU A 51 2.86 9.71 -5.25
CA GLU A 51 4.01 9.21 -6.01
C GLU A 51 5.28 9.05 -5.13
N PHE A 52 5.51 9.99 -4.22
CA PHE A 52 6.61 9.92 -3.26
C PHE A 52 6.55 8.67 -2.36
N MET A 53 5.37 8.31 -1.86
CA MET A 53 5.20 7.11 -1.02
C MET A 53 5.44 5.83 -1.82
N ILE A 54 5.03 5.80 -3.08
CA ILE A 54 5.24 4.64 -3.98
C ILE A 54 6.72 4.45 -4.27
N ASN A 55 7.46 5.55 -4.48
CA ASN A 55 8.91 5.50 -4.67
C ASN A 55 9.62 4.95 -3.42
N ILE A 56 9.24 5.41 -2.23
CA ILE A 56 9.79 4.89 -0.95
C ILE A 56 9.53 3.39 -0.80
N LEU A 57 8.31 2.93 -1.10
CA LEU A 57 7.96 1.52 -1.01
C LEU A 57 8.73 0.69 -2.03
N SER A 58 8.84 1.18 -3.27
CA SER A 58 9.59 0.52 -4.35
C SER A 58 11.08 0.38 -4.03
N ASP A 59 11.63 1.34 -3.29
CA ASP A 59 13.01 1.30 -2.80
C ASP A 59 13.18 0.43 -1.55
N GLY A 60 12.10 -0.14 -1.02
CA GLY A 60 12.12 -1.05 0.14
C GLY A 60 12.24 -0.32 1.47
N GLY A 61 11.72 0.91 1.56
CA GLY A 61 11.64 1.71 2.77
C GLY A 61 12.43 3.02 2.71
N LEU A 62 12.11 3.91 3.64
CA LEU A 62 12.56 5.31 3.63
C LEU A 62 14.09 5.43 3.70
N VAL A 63 14.75 4.57 4.49
CA VAL A 63 16.22 4.59 4.62
C VAL A 63 16.92 4.24 3.31
N LYS A 64 16.40 3.25 2.57
CA LYS A 64 16.98 2.84 1.29
C LYS A 64 16.76 3.89 0.21
N HIS A 65 15.57 4.50 0.19
CA HIS A 65 15.25 5.62 -0.69
C HIS A 65 16.25 6.80 -0.49
N TYR A 66 16.46 7.23 0.76
CA TYR A 66 17.40 8.30 1.08
C TYR A 66 18.87 7.99 0.74
N LEU A 67 19.27 6.71 0.75
CA LEU A 67 20.63 6.30 0.37
C LEU A 67 20.81 6.30 -1.15
N LYS A 68 19.78 5.92 -1.92
CA LYS A 68 19.77 5.99 -3.39
C LYS A 68 19.81 7.42 -3.92
N GLU A 69 19.06 8.35 -3.32
CA GLU A 69 19.05 9.77 -3.77
C GLU A 69 20.39 10.50 -3.59
N LYS A 70 21.33 9.92 -2.83
CA LYS A 70 22.65 10.51 -2.56
C LYS A 70 23.76 10.00 -3.47
N GLU A 71 23.47 9.03 -4.34
CA GLU A 71 24.38 8.59 -5.41
C GLU A 71 24.13 9.37 -6.71
#